data_AF-A0A661GX84-F1
#
_entry.id   AF-A0A661GX84-F1
#
_cell.length_a   1.000
_cell.length_b   1.000
_cell.length_c   1.000
_cell.angle_alpha   90.00
_cell.angle_beta   90.00
_cell.angle_gamma   90.00
#
_symmetry.space_group_name_H-M   'P 1'
#
loop_
_entity.id
_entity.type
_entity.pdbx_description
1 polymer ?
#
loop_
_entity_poly.entity_id
_entity_poly.type
_entity_poly.pdbx_seq_one_letter_code
_entity_poly.pdbx_strand_id
1 'polypeptide(L)'
;RATCALRPAGIEWPLREDGLPSFRLEDLTSANGISHEAAHDALSDVHATIALARLVKERQPRLYDYVLNNRDKRSAQAQLDIAAMKPVLHVSGMFGARRHNIALIVPLAVHPVNRNEIICFELGADPQMLFDLEVEQIQQLLYTRTEELPEGVERPGLKSVHINRCPILVTAKMADPATAARLGISDEQCRKHLAALRDYRGRDAKGFTDKLQAVYGGRSFAEVTDPDRMLYGGGFFSEQDKRVMEQVRNGSPEELAARSFVFEDKRVPEMLFRYRARNFPDSLSAEEQAMWEEYRFARLTEPEAGASICMEEFQAMIEELLAAGDLSQEKQALLQQLLEYSDSLLA
;
A
#
# COMPACT_ATOMS: atom_id res chain seq x y z
N ARG A 1 -4.18 -12.42 -9.64
CA ARG A 1 -2.96 -11.88 -10.34
C ARG A 1 -1.94 -12.96 -10.64
N ALA A 2 -1.20 -13.52 -9.65
CA ALA A 2 -0.14 -14.50 -9.92
C ALA A 2 -0.64 -15.72 -10.71
N THR A 3 -1.81 -16.25 -10.33
CA THR A 3 -2.49 -17.34 -11.04
C THR A 3 -2.81 -16.96 -12.48
N CYS A 4 -3.50 -15.84 -12.72
CA CYS A 4 -3.77 -15.33 -14.08
C CYS A 4 -2.49 -15.18 -14.92
N ALA A 5 -1.43 -14.60 -14.34
CA ALA A 5 -0.18 -14.38 -15.06
C ALA A 5 0.55 -15.68 -15.40
N LEU A 6 0.69 -16.61 -14.45
CA LEU A 6 1.55 -17.78 -14.61
C LEU A 6 0.79 -19.05 -15.01
N ARG A 7 -0.40 -19.28 -14.44
CA ARG A 7 -1.17 -20.51 -14.58
C ARG A 7 -2.67 -20.19 -14.69
N PRO A 8 -3.12 -19.56 -15.80
CA PRO A 8 -4.50 -19.07 -15.92
C PRO A 8 -5.54 -20.18 -16.06
N ALA A 9 -5.14 -21.38 -16.51
CA ALA A 9 -6.05 -22.46 -16.83
C ALA A 9 -6.93 -22.87 -15.64
N GLY A 10 -8.22 -23.10 -15.93
CA GLY A 10 -9.21 -23.57 -14.97
C GLY A 10 -9.86 -22.47 -14.11
N ILE A 11 -9.60 -21.20 -14.38
CA ILE A 11 -10.29 -20.06 -13.76
C ILE A 11 -10.68 -19.09 -14.87
N GLU A 12 -11.92 -18.60 -14.82
CA GLU A 12 -12.39 -17.58 -15.74
C GLU A 12 -11.87 -16.21 -15.28
N TRP A 13 -11.21 -15.49 -16.18
CA TRP A 13 -10.61 -14.19 -15.90
C TRP A 13 -11.42 -13.09 -16.58
N PRO A 14 -12.30 -12.39 -15.86
CA PRO A 14 -13.13 -11.33 -16.44
C PRO A 14 -12.24 -10.21 -16.99
N LEU A 15 -12.68 -9.62 -18.10
CA LEU A 15 -12.01 -8.49 -18.73
C LEU A 15 -12.78 -7.20 -18.42
N ARG A 16 -12.06 -6.10 -18.25
CA ARG A 16 -12.62 -4.76 -18.19
C ARG A 16 -12.93 -4.25 -19.60
N GLU A 17 -13.54 -3.07 -19.68
CA GLU A 17 -13.84 -2.38 -20.95
C GLU A 17 -12.59 -2.14 -21.82
N ASP A 18 -11.42 -1.93 -21.20
CA ASP A 18 -10.14 -1.77 -21.89
C ASP A 18 -9.52 -3.10 -22.36
N GLY A 19 -10.22 -4.22 -22.21
CA GLY A 19 -9.77 -5.57 -22.57
C GLY A 19 -8.73 -6.16 -21.61
N LEU A 20 -8.38 -5.48 -20.52
CA LEU A 20 -7.41 -5.98 -19.54
C LEU A 20 -8.12 -6.77 -18.42
N PRO A 21 -7.44 -7.74 -17.79
CA PRO A 21 -8.04 -8.53 -16.71
C PRO A 21 -8.50 -7.67 -15.53
N SER A 22 -9.74 -7.89 -15.07
CA SER A 22 -10.21 -7.39 -13.79
C SER A 22 -9.82 -8.33 -12.66
N PHE A 23 -9.45 -7.74 -11.52
CA PHE A 23 -9.19 -8.47 -10.27
C PHE A 23 -10.08 -7.96 -9.13
N ARG A 24 -11.18 -7.28 -9.47
CA ARG A 24 -12.25 -6.95 -8.51
C ARG A 24 -12.93 -8.24 -8.04
N LEU A 25 -13.34 -8.28 -6.78
CA LEU A 25 -13.85 -9.50 -6.16
C LEU A 25 -15.19 -9.90 -6.78
N GLU A 26 -16.07 -8.91 -6.98
CA GLU A 26 -17.35 -8.99 -7.66
C GLU A 26 -17.22 -9.55 -9.09
N ASP A 27 -16.29 -9.04 -9.89
CA ASP A 27 -16.07 -9.51 -11.26
C ASP A 27 -15.60 -10.98 -11.27
N LEU A 28 -14.65 -11.32 -10.40
CA LEU A 28 -14.08 -12.68 -10.33
C LEU A 28 -15.09 -13.70 -9.83
N THR A 29 -15.88 -13.34 -8.82
CA THR A 29 -16.91 -14.23 -8.26
C THR A 29 -18.00 -14.50 -9.28
N SER A 30 -18.52 -13.45 -9.92
CA SER A 30 -19.51 -13.54 -10.99
C SER A 30 -19.03 -14.43 -12.15
N ALA A 31 -17.82 -14.20 -12.66
CA ALA A 31 -17.25 -14.97 -13.77
C ALA A 31 -17.02 -16.45 -13.44
N ASN A 32 -16.86 -16.81 -12.17
CA ASN A 32 -16.55 -18.18 -11.74
C ASN A 32 -17.72 -18.87 -11.02
N GLY A 33 -18.94 -18.31 -11.09
CA GLY A 33 -20.14 -18.91 -10.48
C GLY A 33 -20.08 -19.02 -8.95
N ILE A 34 -19.37 -18.09 -8.29
CA ILE A 34 -19.30 -18.00 -6.84
C ILE A 34 -20.39 -17.04 -6.37
N SER A 35 -21.22 -17.48 -5.42
CA SER A 35 -22.28 -16.64 -4.85
C SER A 35 -21.69 -15.39 -4.19
N HIS A 36 -22.27 -14.23 -4.50
CA HIS A 36 -21.88 -12.92 -3.98
C HIS A 36 -23.14 -12.06 -3.82
N GLU A 37 -24.03 -12.50 -2.93
CA GLU A 37 -25.44 -12.07 -2.85
C GLU A 37 -25.60 -10.60 -2.43
N ALA A 38 -24.68 -10.08 -1.62
CA ALA A 38 -24.60 -8.67 -1.25
C ALA A 38 -23.15 -8.21 -1.42
N ALA A 39 -22.77 -7.84 -2.64
CA ALA A 39 -21.50 -7.14 -2.83
C ALA A 39 -21.47 -5.90 -1.94
N HIS A 40 -20.35 -5.69 -1.24
CA HIS A 40 -20.16 -4.62 -0.25
C HIS A 40 -20.79 -4.84 1.15
N ASP A 41 -21.32 -6.03 1.45
CA ASP A 41 -21.46 -6.51 2.83
C ASP A 41 -20.15 -7.17 3.31
N ALA A 42 -19.70 -6.80 4.50
CA ALA A 42 -18.42 -7.26 5.04
C ALA A 42 -18.35 -8.79 5.18
N LEU A 43 -19.47 -9.46 5.53
CA LEU A 43 -19.50 -10.91 5.68
C LEU A 43 -19.52 -11.61 4.31
N SER A 44 -20.32 -11.10 3.37
CA SER A 44 -20.36 -11.54 1.98
C SER A 44 -18.98 -11.50 1.32
N ASP A 45 -18.22 -10.39 1.49
CA ASP A 45 -16.86 -10.25 0.97
C ASP A 45 -15.89 -11.30 1.55
N VAL A 46 -16.04 -11.65 2.84
CA VAL A 46 -15.24 -12.71 3.48
C VAL A 46 -15.54 -14.07 2.86
N HIS A 47 -16.82 -14.41 2.66
CA HIS A 47 -17.22 -15.68 2.05
C HIS A 47 -16.76 -15.77 0.60
N ALA A 48 -16.92 -14.71 -0.18
CA ALA A 48 -16.42 -14.59 -1.54
C ALA A 48 -14.89 -14.79 -1.60
N THR A 49 -14.15 -14.17 -0.68
CA THR A 49 -12.69 -14.32 -0.58
C THR A 49 -12.27 -15.76 -0.27
N ILE A 50 -12.96 -16.42 0.68
CA ILE A 50 -12.70 -17.83 1.01
C ILE A 50 -12.99 -18.73 -0.19
N ALA A 51 -14.11 -18.51 -0.88
CA ALA A 51 -14.48 -19.29 -2.06
C ALA A 51 -13.49 -19.11 -3.21
N LEU A 52 -13.04 -17.89 -3.47
CA LEU A 52 -12.00 -17.62 -4.47
C LEU A 52 -10.66 -18.28 -4.09
N ALA A 53 -10.28 -18.24 -2.81
CA ALA A 53 -9.09 -18.94 -2.33
C ALA A 53 -9.19 -20.47 -2.52
N ARG A 54 -10.36 -21.06 -2.26
CA ARG A 54 -10.64 -22.49 -2.55
C ARG A 54 -10.54 -22.79 -4.03
N LEU A 55 -11.14 -21.97 -4.89
CA LEU A 55 -11.06 -22.12 -6.34
C LEU A 55 -9.59 -22.14 -6.82
N VAL A 56 -8.76 -21.19 -6.37
CA VAL A 56 -7.34 -21.17 -6.73
C VAL A 56 -6.62 -22.41 -6.21
N LYS A 57 -6.92 -22.86 -4.99
CA LYS A 57 -6.34 -24.08 -4.41
C LYS A 57 -6.73 -25.34 -5.19
N GLU A 58 -7.97 -25.45 -5.65
CA GLU A 58 -8.46 -26.59 -6.42
C GLU A 58 -7.88 -26.63 -7.83
N ARG A 59 -7.86 -25.48 -8.52
CA ARG A 59 -7.46 -25.39 -9.93
C ARG A 59 -5.94 -25.31 -10.10
N GLN A 60 -5.23 -24.70 -9.15
CA GLN A 60 -3.79 -24.48 -9.19
C GLN A 60 -3.11 -24.78 -7.84
N PRO A 61 -3.24 -26.02 -7.30
CA PRO A 61 -2.79 -26.37 -5.94
C PRO A 61 -1.31 -26.10 -5.71
N ARG A 62 -0.44 -26.47 -6.67
CA ARG A 62 1.01 -26.26 -6.53
C ARG A 62 1.40 -24.79 -6.44
N LEU A 63 0.74 -23.92 -7.21
CA LEU A 63 1.00 -22.48 -7.16
C LEU A 63 0.45 -21.89 -5.86
N TYR A 64 -0.75 -22.31 -5.44
CA TYR A 64 -1.34 -21.92 -4.17
C TYR A 64 -0.40 -22.26 -2.99
N ASP A 65 0.05 -23.51 -2.91
CA ASP A 65 0.95 -23.97 -1.85
C ASP A 65 2.31 -23.25 -1.92
N TYR A 66 2.86 -23.03 -3.12
CA TYR A 66 4.10 -22.28 -3.29
C TYR A 66 3.98 -20.87 -2.73
N VAL A 67 2.92 -20.14 -3.11
CA VAL A 67 2.71 -18.76 -2.65
C VAL A 67 2.47 -18.72 -1.14
N LEU A 68 1.61 -19.62 -0.62
CA LEU A 68 1.30 -19.67 0.81
C LEU A 68 2.54 -19.94 1.66
N ASN A 69 3.40 -20.87 1.22
CA ASN A 69 4.64 -21.23 1.90
C ASN A 69 5.77 -20.19 1.73
N ASN A 70 5.60 -19.22 0.83
CA ASN A 70 6.57 -18.15 0.59
C ASN A 70 6.07 -16.75 0.98
N ARG A 71 4.99 -16.65 1.77
CA ARG A 71 4.37 -15.38 2.16
C ARG A 71 5.15 -14.59 3.21
N ASP A 72 5.99 -15.27 4.00
CA ASP A 72 6.66 -14.66 5.15
C ASP A 72 7.92 -13.90 4.76
N LYS A 73 8.39 -13.05 5.68
CA LYS A 73 9.56 -12.19 5.48
C LYS A 73 10.82 -13.01 5.17
N ARG A 74 11.01 -14.15 5.84
CA ARG A 74 12.22 -14.97 5.72
C ARG A 74 12.28 -15.63 4.33
N SER A 75 11.17 -16.20 3.88
CA SER A 75 11.10 -16.80 2.54
C SER A 75 11.27 -15.74 1.43
N ALA A 76 10.65 -14.57 1.57
CA ALA A 76 10.81 -13.48 0.60
C ALA A 76 12.26 -13.00 0.53
N GLN A 77 12.93 -12.82 1.67
CA GLN A 77 14.34 -12.42 1.74
C GLN A 77 15.26 -13.48 1.10
N ALA A 78 15.01 -14.77 1.33
CA ALA A 78 15.83 -15.86 0.77
C ALA A 78 15.75 -15.94 -0.77
N GLN A 79 14.70 -15.39 -1.38
CA GLN A 79 14.58 -15.33 -2.84
C GLN A 79 15.36 -14.15 -3.45
N LEU A 80 15.58 -13.07 -2.70
CA LEU A 80 16.22 -11.85 -3.15
C LEU A 80 17.71 -11.84 -2.83
N ASP A 81 18.50 -12.55 -3.64
CA ASP A 81 19.96 -12.59 -3.50
C ASP A 81 20.62 -11.39 -4.20
N ILE A 82 20.89 -10.34 -3.42
CA ILE A 82 21.58 -9.11 -3.85
C ILE A 82 23.02 -9.40 -4.26
N ALA A 83 23.71 -10.30 -3.55
CA ALA A 83 25.12 -10.58 -3.83
C ALA A 83 25.28 -11.19 -5.23
N ALA A 84 24.49 -12.21 -5.53
CA ALA A 84 24.48 -12.86 -6.85
C ALA A 84 23.72 -12.07 -7.93
N MET A 85 22.99 -11.00 -7.55
CA MET A 85 22.03 -10.32 -8.42
C MET A 85 21.13 -11.34 -9.12
N LYS A 86 20.50 -12.21 -8.32
CA LYS A 86 19.72 -13.35 -8.83
C LYS A 86 18.36 -12.86 -9.33
N PRO A 87 18.03 -13.03 -10.63
CA PRO A 87 16.73 -12.62 -11.13
C PRO A 87 15.60 -13.47 -10.57
N VAL A 88 14.47 -12.83 -10.28
CA VAL A 88 13.22 -13.46 -9.84
C VAL A 88 12.05 -12.82 -10.55
N LEU A 89 11.00 -13.58 -10.79
CA LEU A 89 9.73 -13.02 -11.27
C LEU A 89 8.98 -12.44 -10.08
N HIS A 90 8.47 -11.23 -10.25
CA HIS A 90 7.70 -10.55 -9.23
C HIS A 90 6.33 -10.18 -9.78
N VAL A 91 5.28 -10.49 -9.03
CA VAL A 91 3.90 -10.10 -9.36
C VAL A 91 3.48 -8.93 -8.49
N SER A 92 3.13 -7.80 -9.10
CA SER A 92 2.73 -6.58 -8.43
C SER A 92 1.75 -5.76 -9.28
N GLY A 93 0.74 -5.18 -8.62
CA GLY A 93 -0.19 -4.24 -9.24
C GLY A 93 0.52 -3.06 -9.91
N MET A 94 1.67 -2.64 -9.36
CA MET A 94 2.47 -1.51 -9.87
C MET A 94 3.00 -1.73 -11.29
N PHE A 95 3.12 -2.98 -11.75
CA PHE A 95 3.53 -3.22 -13.14
C PHE A 95 2.40 -2.94 -14.16
N GLY A 96 1.16 -2.84 -13.69
CA GLY A 96 -0.01 -2.61 -14.54
C GLY A 96 -0.54 -3.87 -15.22
N ALA A 97 -1.85 -3.88 -15.50
CA ALA A 97 -2.52 -5.04 -16.10
C ALA A 97 -2.10 -5.30 -17.56
N ARG A 98 -1.64 -4.25 -18.28
CA ARG A 98 -1.07 -4.37 -19.64
C ARG A 98 0.15 -5.30 -19.70
N ARG A 99 0.88 -5.41 -18.58
CA ARG A 99 2.03 -6.31 -18.41
C ARG A 99 1.70 -7.50 -17.51
N HIS A 100 0.42 -7.88 -17.46
CA HIS A 100 -0.10 -8.96 -16.62
C HIS A 100 0.31 -8.86 -15.13
N ASN A 101 0.59 -7.65 -14.64
CA ASN A 101 1.09 -7.37 -13.30
C ASN A 101 2.36 -8.17 -12.93
N ILE A 102 3.22 -8.52 -13.90
CA ILE A 102 4.42 -9.33 -13.65
C ILE A 102 5.62 -8.79 -14.42
N ALA A 103 6.80 -8.87 -13.80
CA ALA A 103 8.05 -8.60 -14.49
C ALA A 103 9.19 -9.45 -13.90
N LEU A 104 10.24 -9.65 -14.68
CA LEU A 104 11.50 -10.18 -14.16
C LEU A 104 12.28 -9.03 -13.52
N ILE A 105 12.63 -9.20 -12.25
CA ILE A 105 13.38 -8.21 -11.49
C ILE A 105 14.69 -8.79 -10.97
N VAL A 106 15.64 -7.92 -10.66
CA VAL A 106 16.89 -8.26 -9.99
C VAL A 106 17.09 -7.41 -8.74
N PRO A 107 17.39 -8.00 -7.57
CA PRO A 107 17.66 -7.24 -6.35
C PRO A 107 19.04 -6.57 -6.43
N LEU A 108 19.10 -5.29 -6.04
CA LEU A 108 20.29 -4.47 -6.19
C LEU A 108 20.88 -3.99 -4.86
N ALA A 109 20.05 -3.54 -3.92
CA ALA A 109 20.51 -3.02 -2.63
C ALA A 109 19.39 -3.08 -1.57
N VAL A 110 19.76 -3.02 -0.29
CA VAL A 110 18.81 -2.77 0.80
C VAL A 110 18.56 -1.26 0.87
N HIS A 111 17.30 -0.87 1.06
CA HIS A 111 16.93 0.53 1.25
C HIS A 111 17.68 1.13 2.46
N PRO A 112 18.15 2.40 2.39
CA PRO A 112 19.01 2.99 3.43
C PRO A 112 18.35 3.06 4.82
N VAL A 113 17.06 3.41 4.86
CA VAL A 113 16.27 3.55 6.10
C VAL A 113 15.48 2.28 6.43
N ASN A 114 14.65 1.80 5.50
CA ASN A 114 13.76 0.65 5.73
C ASN A 114 14.42 -0.70 5.40
N ARG A 115 14.87 -1.43 6.42
CA ARG A 115 15.49 -2.76 6.24
C ARG A 115 14.55 -3.84 5.67
N ASN A 116 13.24 -3.59 5.63
CA ASN A 116 12.28 -4.51 5.02
C ASN A 116 12.03 -4.18 3.54
N GLU A 117 12.78 -3.26 2.96
CA GLU A 117 12.62 -2.80 1.59
C GLU A 117 13.90 -3.06 0.80
N ILE A 118 13.75 -3.80 -0.30
CA ILE A 118 14.85 -4.15 -1.20
C ILE A 118 14.65 -3.36 -2.48
N ILE A 119 15.66 -2.57 -2.86
CA ILE A 119 15.74 -1.87 -4.13
C ILE A 119 16.05 -2.91 -5.20
N CYS A 120 15.21 -2.96 -6.23
CA CYS A 120 15.29 -3.89 -7.34
C CYS A 120 15.25 -3.11 -8.66
N PHE A 121 15.72 -3.75 -9.72
CA PHE A 121 15.57 -3.25 -11.08
C PHE A 121 14.71 -4.20 -11.92
N GLU A 122 13.81 -3.64 -12.70
CA GLU A 122 12.99 -4.34 -13.67
C GLU A 122 13.78 -4.60 -14.96
N LEU A 123 14.10 -5.86 -15.25
CA LEU A 123 14.99 -6.23 -16.36
C LEU A 123 14.38 -6.01 -17.75
N GLY A 124 13.09 -5.69 -17.85
CA GLY A 124 12.46 -5.26 -19.10
C GLY A 124 12.82 -3.84 -19.51
N ALA A 125 13.23 -2.98 -18.57
CA ALA A 125 13.59 -1.59 -18.83
C ALA A 125 15.08 -1.45 -19.17
N ASP A 126 15.44 -0.47 -20.01
CA ASP A 126 16.84 -0.18 -20.32
C ASP A 126 17.56 0.44 -19.09
N PRO A 127 18.68 -0.15 -18.62
CA PRO A 127 19.42 0.41 -17.50
C PRO A 127 20.26 1.65 -17.83
N GLN A 128 20.35 2.13 -19.08
CA GLN A 128 21.13 3.33 -19.42
C GLN A 128 20.77 4.54 -18.55
N MET A 129 19.47 4.79 -18.31
CA MET A 129 19.05 5.90 -17.45
C MET A 129 19.63 5.81 -16.03
N LEU A 130 19.79 4.61 -15.48
CA LEU A 130 20.42 4.42 -14.18
C LEU A 130 21.92 4.73 -14.21
N PHE A 131 22.57 4.50 -15.35
CA PHE A 131 24.00 4.73 -15.52
C PHE A 131 24.30 6.21 -15.72
N ASP A 132 23.55 6.86 -16.61
CA ASP A 132 23.85 8.19 -17.13
C ASP A 132 23.32 9.33 -16.27
N LEU A 133 22.17 9.13 -15.60
CA LEU A 133 21.53 10.19 -14.82
C LEU A 133 22.13 10.31 -13.41
N GLU A 134 22.19 11.54 -12.91
CA GLU A 134 22.51 11.83 -11.51
C GLU A 134 21.33 11.47 -10.57
N VAL A 135 21.62 11.37 -9.27
CA VAL A 135 20.65 10.94 -8.25
C VAL A 135 19.39 11.79 -8.28
N GLU A 136 19.53 13.11 -8.37
CA GLU A 136 18.44 14.07 -8.34
C GLU A 136 17.53 13.94 -9.58
N GLN A 137 18.12 13.66 -10.74
CA GLN A 137 17.38 13.45 -11.98
C GLN A 137 16.57 12.14 -11.92
N ILE A 138 17.16 11.07 -11.37
CA ILE A 138 16.47 9.80 -11.15
C ILE A 138 15.30 10.02 -10.18
N GLN A 139 15.52 10.75 -9.08
CA GLN A 139 14.47 11.07 -8.10
C GLN A 139 13.32 11.84 -8.72
N GLN A 140 13.61 12.86 -9.53
CA GLN A 140 12.60 13.62 -10.25
C GLN A 140 11.72 12.70 -11.08
N LEU A 141 12.32 11.85 -11.94
CA LEU A 141 11.56 10.93 -12.80
C LEU A 141 10.75 9.88 -12.02
N LEU A 142 11.28 9.37 -10.91
CA LEU A 142 10.59 8.39 -10.08
C LEU A 142 9.39 8.98 -9.33
N TYR A 143 9.41 10.26 -8.99
CA TYR A 143 8.42 10.89 -8.13
C TYR A 143 7.48 11.88 -8.83
N THR A 144 7.77 12.29 -10.07
CA THR A 144 6.82 13.03 -10.93
C THR A 144 5.65 12.13 -11.30
N ARG A 145 4.42 12.65 -11.20
CA ARG A 145 3.20 11.89 -11.56
C ARG A 145 3.21 11.56 -13.04
N THR A 146 2.53 10.47 -13.43
CA THR A 146 2.56 10.03 -14.83
C THR A 146 1.94 11.08 -15.76
N GLU A 147 0.88 11.78 -15.35
CA GLU A 147 0.29 12.88 -16.11
C GLU A 147 1.20 14.12 -16.26
N GLU A 148 2.21 14.26 -15.41
CA GLU A 148 3.17 15.37 -15.41
C GLU A 148 4.48 15.03 -16.12
N LEU A 149 4.69 13.76 -16.52
CA LEU A 149 5.87 13.37 -17.26
C LEU A 149 5.80 13.88 -18.70
N PRO A 150 6.91 14.41 -19.28
CA PRO A 150 6.94 14.79 -20.67
C PRO A 150 6.60 13.61 -21.60
N GLU A 151 5.96 13.90 -22.73
CA GLU A 151 5.57 12.86 -23.69
C GLU A 151 6.79 12.06 -24.17
N GLY A 152 6.69 10.74 -24.12
CA GLY A 152 7.76 9.82 -24.52
C GLY A 152 8.87 9.60 -23.48
N VAL A 153 8.83 10.26 -22.31
CA VAL A 153 9.80 10.03 -21.23
C VAL A 153 9.35 8.85 -20.38
N GLU A 154 10.18 7.81 -20.34
CA GLU A 154 9.99 6.66 -19.46
C GLU A 154 10.63 6.88 -18.09
N ARG A 155 10.18 6.13 -17.08
CA ARG A 155 10.84 6.12 -15.76
C ARG A 155 12.00 5.12 -15.76
N PRO A 156 13.06 5.37 -14.96
CA PRO A 156 14.06 4.35 -14.68
C PRO A 156 13.39 3.07 -14.16
N GLY A 157 13.91 1.90 -14.56
CA GLY A 157 13.40 0.59 -14.15
C GLY A 157 13.54 0.26 -12.64
N LEU A 158 13.79 1.25 -11.79
CA LEU A 158 13.92 1.09 -10.35
C LEU A 158 12.55 0.90 -9.69
N LYS A 159 12.49 -0.05 -8.78
CA LYS A 159 11.37 -0.24 -7.86
C LYS A 159 11.85 -0.82 -6.55
N SER A 160 11.00 -0.78 -5.54
CA SER A 160 11.28 -1.46 -4.29
C SER A 160 10.32 -2.63 -4.03
N VAL A 161 10.79 -3.62 -3.28
CA VAL A 161 10.02 -4.77 -2.82
C VAL A 161 10.04 -4.79 -1.29
N HIS A 162 8.86 -4.68 -0.70
CA HIS A 162 8.67 -4.79 0.75
C HIS A 162 8.54 -6.25 1.16
N ILE A 163 9.58 -6.82 1.77
CA ILE A 163 9.61 -8.26 2.14
C ILE A 163 8.64 -8.62 3.26
N ASN A 164 8.16 -7.65 4.04
CA ASN A 164 7.18 -7.87 5.12
C ASN A 164 5.71 -7.65 4.69
N ARG A 165 5.45 -7.46 3.39
CA ARG A 165 4.09 -7.23 2.85
C ARG A 165 3.62 -8.35 1.91
N CYS A 166 4.02 -9.59 2.21
CA CYS A 166 3.72 -10.78 1.42
C CYS A 166 3.96 -10.61 -0.11
N PRO A 167 5.14 -10.13 -0.54
CA PRO A 167 5.39 -9.93 -1.96
C PRO A 167 5.39 -11.26 -2.70
N ILE A 168 4.72 -11.32 -3.84
CA ILE A 168 4.75 -12.51 -4.68
C ILE A 168 6.06 -12.50 -5.47
N LEU A 169 6.98 -13.37 -5.05
CA LEU A 169 8.24 -13.66 -5.70
C LEU A 169 8.21 -15.13 -6.12
N VAL A 170 8.54 -15.40 -7.38
CA VAL A 170 8.64 -16.76 -7.91
C VAL A 170 9.92 -16.92 -8.71
N THR A 171 10.42 -18.16 -8.79
CA THR A 171 11.60 -18.44 -9.61
C THR A 171 11.35 -18.11 -11.09
N ALA A 172 12.36 -17.57 -11.77
CA ALA A 172 12.30 -17.31 -13.21
C ALA A 172 11.92 -18.56 -14.04
N LYS A 173 12.24 -19.77 -13.53
CA LYS A 173 11.86 -21.05 -14.16
C LYS A 173 10.35 -21.29 -14.23
N MET A 174 9.52 -20.54 -13.51
CA MET A 174 8.06 -20.68 -13.59
C MET A 174 7.46 -20.10 -14.87
N ALA A 175 8.19 -19.21 -15.56
CA ALA A 175 7.87 -18.80 -16.92
C ALA A 175 8.68 -19.65 -17.90
N ASP A 176 8.06 -20.71 -18.43
CA ASP A 176 8.59 -21.40 -19.60
C ASP A 176 8.56 -20.48 -20.84
N PRO A 177 9.22 -20.84 -21.96
CA PRO A 177 9.27 -19.96 -23.14
C PRO A 177 7.90 -19.52 -23.65
N ALA A 178 6.89 -20.40 -23.60
CA ALA A 178 5.52 -20.07 -24.02
C ALA A 178 4.87 -19.05 -23.06
N THR A 179 5.05 -19.23 -21.76
CA THR A 179 4.58 -18.29 -20.73
C THR A 179 5.29 -16.96 -20.84
N ALA A 180 6.61 -16.95 -21.02
CA ALA A 180 7.39 -15.72 -21.19
C ALA A 180 6.94 -14.95 -22.44
N ALA A 181 6.74 -15.63 -23.57
CA ALA A 181 6.21 -15.01 -24.78
C ALA A 181 4.81 -14.41 -24.58
N ARG A 182 3.89 -15.15 -23.93
CA ARG A 182 2.54 -14.63 -23.59
C ARG A 182 2.60 -13.42 -22.67
N LEU A 183 3.57 -13.38 -21.76
CA LEU A 183 3.76 -12.29 -20.80
C LEU A 183 4.55 -11.10 -21.39
N GLY A 184 5.07 -11.21 -22.61
CA GLY A 184 5.92 -10.17 -23.21
C GLY A 184 7.31 -10.04 -22.55
N ILE A 185 7.80 -11.11 -21.90
CA ILE A 185 9.11 -11.11 -21.23
C ILE A 185 10.16 -11.66 -22.20
N SER A 186 11.06 -10.80 -22.69
CA SER A 186 12.18 -11.19 -23.54
C SER A 186 13.37 -11.69 -22.71
N ASP A 187 13.70 -12.99 -22.81
CA ASP A 187 14.85 -13.58 -22.13
C ASP A 187 16.18 -12.95 -22.59
N GLU A 188 16.31 -12.69 -23.90
CA GLU A 188 17.49 -12.05 -24.48
C GLU A 188 17.71 -10.64 -23.92
N GLN A 189 16.66 -9.81 -23.94
CA GLN A 189 16.72 -8.45 -23.43
C GLN A 189 17.04 -8.44 -21.92
N CYS A 190 16.35 -9.28 -21.15
CA CYS A 190 16.60 -9.38 -19.71
C CYS A 190 18.03 -9.79 -19.38
N ARG A 191 18.62 -10.73 -20.14
CA ARG A 191 20.02 -11.14 -19.97
C ARG A 191 20.99 -10.03 -20.32
N LYS A 192 20.74 -9.30 -21.42
CA LYS A 192 21.54 -8.15 -21.83
C LYS A 192 21.54 -7.07 -20.74
N HIS A 193 20.38 -6.70 -20.22
CA HIS A 193 20.26 -5.70 -19.16
C HIS A 193 20.88 -6.17 -17.84
N LEU A 194 20.73 -7.45 -17.48
CA LEU A 194 21.38 -8.02 -16.30
C LEU A 194 22.91 -7.99 -16.41
N ALA A 195 23.46 -8.31 -17.59
CA ALA A 195 24.90 -8.23 -17.85
C ALA A 195 25.39 -6.79 -17.71
N ALA A 196 24.69 -5.83 -18.31
CA ALA A 196 25.03 -4.40 -18.20
C ALA A 196 25.02 -3.91 -16.75
N LEU A 197 24.01 -4.28 -15.95
CA LEU A 197 23.93 -3.94 -14.52
C LEU A 197 25.08 -4.56 -13.71
N ARG A 198 25.45 -5.81 -14.00
CA ARG A 198 26.58 -6.49 -13.34
C ARG A 198 27.91 -5.86 -13.71
N ASP A 199 28.11 -5.51 -14.98
CA ASP A 199 29.31 -4.82 -15.44
C ASP A 199 29.43 -3.45 -14.79
N TYR A 200 28.33 -2.69 -14.71
CA TYR A 200 28.30 -1.40 -14.05
C TYR A 200 28.64 -1.50 -12.56
N ARG A 201 28.01 -2.45 -11.83
CA ARG A 201 28.36 -2.73 -10.43
C ARG A 201 29.81 -3.21 -10.26
N GLY A 202 30.33 -3.97 -11.22
CA GLY A 202 31.70 -4.50 -11.19
C GLY A 202 32.79 -3.44 -11.30
N ARG A 203 32.49 -2.27 -11.91
CA ARG A 203 33.41 -1.13 -12.01
C ARG A 203 33.59 -0.41 -10.66
N ASP A 204 32.49 -0.24 -9.92
CA ASP A 204 32.48 0.33 -8.57
C ASP A 204 31.28 -0.18 -7.77
N ALA A 205 31.50 -1.23 -6.98
CA ALA A 205 30.44 -1.84 -6.19
C ALA A 205 29.93 -0.94 -5.05
N LYS A 206 30.80 -0.08 -4.50
CA LYS A 206 30.43 0.82 -3.41
C LYS A 206 29.63 2.00 -3.97
N GLY A 207 30.14 2.68 -5.00
CA GLY A 207 29.44 3.77 -5.67
C GLY A 207 28.10 3.35 -6.25
N PHE A 208 27.99 2.12 -6.78
CA PHE A 208 26.71 1.54 -7.21
C PHE A 208 25.68 1.49 -6.07
N THR A 209 26.09 0.98 -4.91
CA THR A 209 25.21 0.85 -3.74
C THR A 209 24.85 2.22 -3.18
N ASP A 210 25.84 3.11 -3.05
CA ASP A 210 25.66 4.48 -2.54
C ASP A 210 24.70 5.27 -3.44
N LYS A 211 24.84 5.19 -4.77
CA LYS A 211 23.94 5.83 -5.74
C LYS A 211 22.50 5.36 -5.55
N LEU A 212 22.27 4.04 -5.48
CA LEU A 212 20.93 3.48 -5.26
C LEU A 212 20.35 3.92 -3.91
N GLN A 213 21.14 3.92 -2.85
CA GLN A 213 20.67 4.35 -1.54
C GLN A 213 20.37 5.85 -1.52
N ALA A 214 21.17 6.68 -2.18
CA ALA A 214 20.92 8.12 -2.31
C ALA A 214 19.61 8.42 -3.05
N VAL A 215 19.30 7.69 -4.14
CA VAL A 215 18.03 7.81 -4.87
C VAL A 215 16.82 7.64 -3.95
N TYR A 216 16.90 6.70 -2.99
CA TYR A 216 15.81 6.43 -2.03
C TYR A 216 15.93 7.21 -0.70
N GLY A 217 17.03 7.93 -0.47
CA GLY A 217 17.29 8.66 0.77
C GLY A 217 16.76 10.09 0.81
N GLY A 218 16.55 10.73 -0.35
CA GLY A 218 16.30 12.18 -0.45
C GLY A 218 14.91 12.70 -0.06
N ARG A 219 14.03 11.89 0.54
CA ARG A 219 12.69 12.36 0.94
C ARG A 219 12.72 12.99 2.33
N SER A 220 12.68 14.31 2.39
CA SER A 220 12.17 15.03 3.56
C SER A 220 10.66 15.26 3.36
N PHE A 221 9.87 14.75 4.30
CA PHE A 221 8.47 15.14 4.41
C PHE A 221 8.37 16.28 5.41
N ALA A 222 7.34 17.11 5.28
CA ALA A 222 6.98 18.05 6.33
C ALA A 222 6.80 17.29 7.65
N GLU A 223 7.22 17.91 8.75
CA GLU A 223 7.05 17.31 10.07
C GLU A 223 5.56 17.14 10.36
N VAL A 224 5.16 15.90 10.66
CA VAL A 224 3.79 15.59 11.07
C VAL A 224 3.76 15.58 12.59
N THR A 225 3.03 16.53 13.17
CA THR A 225 2.90 16.70 14.63
C THR A 225 1.61 16.08 15.19
N ASP A 226 0.61 15.82 14.34
CA ASP A 226 -0.65 15.20 14.74
C ASP A 226 -0.44 13.70 15.08
N PRO A 227 -0.62 13.26 16.35
CA PRO A 227 -0.40 11.87 16.73
C PRO A 227 -1.29 10.86 15.99
N ASP A 228 -2.49 11.25 15.54
CA ASP A 228 -3.36 10.38 14.73
C ASP A 228 -2.72 10.03 13.37
N ARG A 229 -1.75 10.83 12.91
CA ARG A 229 -0.98 10.65 11.66
C ARG A 229 0.44 10.14 11.91
N MET A 230 0.86 9.94 13.16
CA MET A 230 2.22 9.54 13.54
C MET A 230 2.38 8.04 13.83
N LEU A 231 1.54 7.16 13.29
CA LEU A 231 1.65 5.70 13.49
C LEU A 231 3.07 5.17 13.14
N TYR A 232 3.68 5.71 12.09
CA TYR A 232 5.05 5.38 11.68
C TYR A 232 6.08 6.46 12.05
N GLY A 233 5.64 7.57 12.66
CA GLY A 233 6.51 8.62 13.21
C GLY A 233 7.06 8.21 14.58
N GLY A 234 8.15 8.82 15.04
CA GLY A 234 8.68 8.61 16.41
C GLY A 234 9.23 7.22 16.74
N GLY A 235 9.11 6.23 15.86
CA GLY A 235 9.55 4.85 16.09
C GLY A 235 8.55 4.01 16.90
N PHE A 236 9.00 2.81 17.31
CA PHE A 236 8.20 1.91 18.14
C PHE A 236 8.21 2.36 19.59
N PHE A 237 7.07 2.22 20.28
CA PHE A 237 6.95 2.47 21.71
C PHE A 237 7.89 1.58 22.54
N SER A 238 8.39 2.14 23.65
CA SER A 238 9.25 1.41 24.59
C SER A 238 8.46 0.33 25.33
N GLU A 239 9.17 -0.64 25.94
CA GLU A 239 8.52 -1.67 26.77
C GLU A 239 7.84 -1.07 28.01
N GLN A 240 8.34 0.05 28.51
CA GLN A 240 7.71 0.78 29.61
C GLN A 240 6.38 1.38 29.15
N ASP A 241 6.37 2.12 28.05
CA ASP A 241 5.14 2.71 27.49
C ASP A 241 4.10 1.63 27.18
N LYS A 242 4.50 0.49 26.62
CA LYS A 242 3.58 -0.63 26.35
C LYS A 242 2.87 -1.14 27.60
N ARG A 243 3.57 -1.24 28.73
CA ARG A 243 2.98 -1.65 30.01
C ARG A 243 1.99 -0.61 30.54
N VAL A 244 2.33 0.67 30.45
CA VAL A 244 1.43 1.76 30.86
C VAL A 244 0.19 1.81 29.94
N MET A 245 0.37 1.65 28.63
CA MET A 245 -0.75 1.55 27.68
C MET A 245 -1.65 0.35 27.95
N GLU A 246 -1.11 -0.77 28.44
CA GLU A 246 -1.92 -1.91 28.87
C GLU A 246 -2.78 -1.59 30.09
N GLN A 247 -2.23 -0.86 31.06
CA GLN A 247 -3.00 -0.37 32.21
C GLN A 247 -4.12 0.58 31.78
N VAL A 248 -3.85 1.48 30.82
CA VAL A 248 -4.88 2.34 30.22
C VAL A 248 -6.00 1.51 29.61
N ARG A 249 -5.68 0.53 28.76
CA ARG A 249 -6.72 -0.29 28.09
C ARG A 249 -7.56 -1.14 29.05
N ASN A 250 -7.00 -1.51 30.19
CA ASN A 250 -7.70 -2.28 31.22
C ASN A 250 -8.39 -1.39 32.27
N GLY A 251 -8.20 -0.07 32.21
CA GLY A 251 -8.76 0.87 33.17
C GLY A 251 -10.23 1.17 32.89
N SER A 252 -11.02 1.35 33.95
CA SER A 252 -12.39 1.87 33.83
C SER A 252 -12.38 3.37 33.47
N PRO A 253 -13.48 3.95 32.95
CA PRO A 253 -13.57 5.39 32.70
C PRO A 253 -13.21 6.24 33.93
N GLU A 254 -13.61 5.82 35.13
CA GLU A 254 -13.30 6.49 36.40
C GLU A 254 -11.81 6.39 36.73
N GLU A 255 -11.19 5.23 36.50
CA GLU A 255 -9.74 5.07 36.68
C GLU A 255 -8.95 5.90 35.67
N LEU A 256 -9.43 6.00 34.43
CA LEU A 256 -8.83 6.83 33.38
C LEU A 256 -8.91 8.32 33.70
N ALA A 257 -9.96 8.77 34.39
CA ALA A 257 -10.11 10.14 34.85
C ALA A 257 -9.24 10.45 36.10
N ALA A 258 -9.12 9.50 37.03
CA ALA A 258 -8.48 9.74 38.32
C ALA A 258 -6.96 9.48 38.34
N ARG A 259 -6.45 8.61 37.46
CA ARG A 259 -5.04 8.20 37.48
C ARG A 259 -4.20 9.07 36.55
N SER A 260 -3.01 9.42 37.01
CA SER A 260 -1.97 10.00 36.16
C SER A 260 -1.13 8.89 35.52
N PHE A 261 -1.03 8.90 34.20
CA PHE A 261 -0.19 8.01 33.42
C PHE A 261 1.04 8.76 32.91
N VAL A 262 2.22 8.19 33.13
CA VAL A 262 3.50 8.77 32.69
C VAL A 262 4.03 7.96 31.51
N PHE A 263 4.27 8.64 30.39
CA PHE A 263 4.80 8.04 29.16
C PHE A 263 6.14 8.67 28.79
N GLU A 264 7.03 7.86 28.23
CA GLU A 264 8.29 8.32 27.62
C GLU A 264 8.04 8.94 26.25
N ASP A 265 7.16 8.32 25.45
CA ASP A 265 6.79 8.80 24.13
C ASP A 265 5.81 9.97 24.19
N LYS A 266 6.22 11.09 23.59
CA LYS A 266 5.49 12.37 23.60
C LYS A 266 4.16 12.33 22.85
N ARG A 267 3.91 11.33 22.00
CA ARG A 267 2.64 11.19 21.28
C ARG A 267 1.51 10.74 22.20
N VAL A 268 1.85 9.93 23.19
CA VAL A 268 0.86 9.14 23.95
C VAL A 268 -0.05 9.99 24.84
N PRO A 269 0.41 11.07 25.51
CA PRO A 269 -0.48 11.93 26.30
C PRO A 269 -1.66 12.47 25.50
N GLU A 270 -1.40 13.02 24.30
CA GLU A 270 -2.44 13.53 23.40
C GLU A 270 -3.33 12.40 22.86
N MET A 271 -2.75 11.24 22.51
CA MET A 271 -3.53 10.05 22.10
C MET A 271 -4.49 9.59 23.21
N LEU A 272 -4.04 9.59 24.47
CA LEU A 272 -4.86 9.20 25.62
C LEU A 272 -6.00 10.19 25.86
N PHE A 273 -5.72 11.49 25.77
CA PHE A 273 -6.75 12.52 25.84
C PHE A 273 -7.84 12.30 24.79
N ARG A 274 -7.46 12.16 23.51
CA ARG A 274 -8.42 11.92 22.42
C ARG A 274 -9.13 10.57 22.54
N TYR A 275 -8.46 9.54 23.03
CA TYR A 275 -9.08 8.24 23.30
C TYR A 275 -10.19 8.37 24.35
N ARG A 276 -9.92 9.05 25.47
CA ARG A 276 -10.93 9.33 26.50
C ARG A 276 -12.07 10.18 25.93
N ALA A 277 -11.76 11.27 25.24
CA ALA A 277 -12.77 12.16 24.71
C ALA A 277 -13.71 11.49 23.68
N ARG A 278 -13.18 10.63 22.82
CA ARG A 278 -13.96 9.90 21.80
C ARG A 278 -14.82 8.77 22.37
N ASN A 279 -14.35 8.06 23.40
CA ASN A 279 -14.98 6.82 23.86
C ASN A 279 -15.65 6.94 25.23
N PHE A 280 -15.18 7.85 26.08
CA PHE A 280 -15.62 8.07 27.45
C PHE A 280 -15.72 9.58 27.76
N PRO A 281 -16.56 10.34 27.03
CA PRO A 281 -16.65 11.80 27.19
C PRO A 281 -17.03 12.21 28.63
N ASP A 282 -17.80 11.39 29.33
CA ASP A 282 -18.18 11.60 30.74
C ASP A 282 -16.99 11.51 31.72
N SER A 283 -15.86 10.96 31.27
CA SER A 283 -14.63 10.90 32.07
C SER A 283 -13.86 12.22 32.08
N LEU A 284 -14.20 13.17 31.21
CA LEU A 284 -13.48 14.43 31.04
C LEU A 284 -13.87 15.47 32.12
N SER A 285 -12.90 16.25 32.59
CA SER A 285 -13.19 17.46 33.36
C SER A 285 -13.84 18.56 32.49
N ALA A 286 -14.37 19.62 33.11
CA ALA A 286 -14.95 20.74 32.37
C ALA A 286 -13.91 21.44 31.46
N GLU A 287 -12.65 21.55 31.93
CA GLU A 287 -11.55 22.08 31.15
C GLU A 287 -11.17 21.16 29.99
N GLU A 288 -11.11 19.85 30.24
CA GLU A 288 -10.84 18.85 29.19
C GLU A 288 -11.95 18.82 28.13
N GLN A 289 -13.22 19.01 28.52
CA GLN A 289 -14.34 19.13 27.60
C GLN A 289 -14.18 20.37 26.72
N ALA A 290 -13.82 21.53 27.28
CA ALA A 290 -13.59 22.75 26.49
C ALA A 290 -12.43 22.56 25.49
N MET A 291 -11.33 21.93 25.92
CA MET A 291 -10.22 21.59 25.02
C MET A 291 -10.64 20.63 23.90
N TRP A 292 -11.48 19.64 24.21
CA TRP A 292 -12.00 18.71 23.22
C TRP A 292 -12.90 19.39 22.19
N GLU A 293 -13.76 20.30 22.63
CA GLU A 293 -14.64 21.06 21.75
C GLU A 293 -13.84 21.96 20.79
N GLU A 294 -12.81 22.64 21.28
CA GLU A 294 -11.90 23.42 20.42
C GLU A 294 -11.21 22.53 19.37
N TYR A 295 -10.64 21.40 19.80
CA TYR A 295 -10.03 20.43 18.89
C TYR A 295 -11.03 19.88 17.87
N ARG A 296 -12.24 19.51 18.31
CA ARG A 296 -13.29 18.94 17.46
C ARG A 296 -13.73 19.93 16.40
N PHE A 297 -13.99 21.18 16.80
CA PHE A 297 -14.38 22.25 15.90
C PHE A 297 -13.30 22.51 14.84
N ALA A 298 -12.05 22.69 15.27
CA ALA A 298 -10.92 22.87 14.36
C ALA A 298 -10.78 21.66 13.41
N ARG A 299 -10.85 20.43 13.91
CA ARG A 299 -10.75 19.21 13.09
C ARG A 299 -11.83 19.12 12.02
N LEU A 300 -13.04 19.61 12.29
CA LEU A 300 -14.16 19.60 11.34
C LEU A 300 -14.12 20.74 10.32
N THR A 301 -13.48 21.87 10.65
CA THR A 301 -13.62 23.12 9.87
C THR A 301 -12.31 23.63 9.26
N GLU A 302 -11.15 23.29 9.83
CA GLU A 302 -9.86 23.81 9.41
C GLU A 302 -9.06 22.76 8.61
N PRO A 303 -8.68 23.05 7.35
CA PRO A 303 -7.91 22.12 6.51
C PRO A 303 -6.58 21.68 7.13
N GLU A 304 -5.94 22.55 7.90
CA GLU A 304 -4.64 22.28 8.54
C GLU A 304 -4.76 21.40 9.79
N ALA A 305 -5.97 21.21 10.34
CA ALA A 305 -6.21 20.41 11.54
C ALA A 305 -6.17 18.89 11.28
N GLY A 306 -5.87 18.46 10.04
CA GLY A 306 -5.50 17.08 9.72
C GLY A 306 -6.66 16.14 9.37
N ALA A 307 -7.87 16.65 9.16
CA ALA A 307 -8.95 15.88 8.53
C ALA A 307 -8.67 15.68 7.04
N SER A 308 -9.22 14.62 6.45
CA SER A 308 -9.11 14.38 5.00
C SER A 308 -10.07 15.23 4.17
N ILE A 309 -11.13 15.71 4.80
CA ILE A 309 -12.17 16.56 4.23
C ILE A 309 -12.77 17.38 5.38
N CYS A 310 -12.96 18.68 5.16
CA CYS A 310 -13.59 19.58 6.13
C CYS A 310 -15.05 19.86 5.74
N MET A 311 -15.81 20.47 6.64
CA MET A 311 -17.26 20.62 6.51
C MET A 311 -17.69 21.30 5.20
N GLU A 312 -17.01 22.39 4.82
CA GLU A 312 -17.32 23.13 3.60
C GLU A 312 -17.14 22.27 2.34
N GLU A 313 -15.99 21.58 2.23
CA GLU A 313 -15.72 20.67 1.11
C GLU A 313 -16.67 19.47 1.11
N PHE A 314 -16.98 18.92 2.29
CA PHE A 314 -17.91 17.81 2.46
C PHE A 314 -19.32 18.15 1.96
N GLN A 315 -19.84 19.30 2.38
CA GLN A 315 -21.17 19.78 1.97
C GLN A 315 -21.20 20.09 0.47
N ALA A 316 -20.18 20.79 -0.05
CA ALA A 316 -20.08 21.10 -1.47
C ALA A 316 -20.05 19.82 -2.34
N MET A 317 -19.27 18.81 -1.93
CA MET A 317 -19.23 17.52 -2.64
C MET A 317 -20.59 16.82 -2.65
N ILE A 318 -21.35 16.86 -1.55
CA ILE A 318 -22.68 16.27 -1.51
C ILE A 318 -23.65 17.01 -2.43
N GLU A 319 -23.62 18.35 -2.41
CA GLU A 319 -24.47 19.17 -3.28
C GLU A 319 -24.17 18.92 -4.76
N GLU A 320 -22.89 18.84 -5.15
CA GLU A 320 -22.47 18.51 -6.52
C GLU A 320 -22.99 17.13 -6.96
N LEU A 321 -22.88 16.12 -6.08
CA LEU A 321 -23.37 14.76 -6.36
C LEU A 321 -24.90 14.72 -6.49
N LEU A 322 -25.63 15.47 -5.67
CA LEU A 322 -27.09 15.57 -5.77
C LEU A 322 -27.51 16.31 -7.06
N ALA A 323 -26.79 17.36 -7.42
CA ALA A 323 -27.07 18.18 -8.60
C ALA A 323 -26.79 17.46 -9.93
N ALA A 324 -25.83 16.52 -9.97
CA ALA A 324 -25.52 15.73 -11.15
C ALA A 324 -26.71 14.88 -11.66
N GLY A 325 -27.63 14.50 -10.76
CA GLY A 325 -28.92 13.89 -11.12
C GLY A 325 -28.86 12.44 -11.63
N ASP A 326 -27.72 11.77 -11.55
CA ASP A 326 -27.48 10.40 -12.02
C ASP A 326 -27.58 9.34 -10.91
N LEU A 327 -27.98 9.75 -9.70
CA LEU A 327 -28.05 8.91 -8.52
C LEU A 327 -29.39 8.18 -8.39
N SER A 328 -29.34 6.92 -7.96
CA SER A 328 -30.52 6.18 -7.50
C SER A 328 -31.14 6.81 -6.26
N GLN A 329 -32.45 6.60 -6.05
CA GLN A 329 -33.18 7.12 -4.87
C GLN A 329 -32.52 6.75 -3.53
N GLU A 330 -32.01 5.52 -3.40
CA GLU A 330 -31.30 5.07 -2.19
C GLU A 330 -30.04 5.91 -1.90
N LYS A 331 -29.25 6.19 -2.94
CA LYS A 331 -28.06 7.04 -2.85
C LYS A 331 -28.41 8.49 -2.51
N GLN A 332 -29.48 9.03 -3.10
CA GLN A 332 -29.96 10.37 -2.77
C GLN A 332 -30.38 10.46 -1.29
N ALA A 333 -31.10 9.46 -0.78
CA ALA A 333 -31.48 9.40 0.63
C ALA A 333 -30.26 9.29 1.55
N LEU A 334 -29.23 8.52 1.17
CA LEU A 334 -27.97 8.43 1.90
C LEU A 334 -27.24 9.78 1.96
N LEU A 335 -27.16 10.49 0.83
CA LEU A 335 -26.54 11.82 0.80
C LEU A 335 -27.29 12.83 1.70
N GLN A 336 -28.63 12.76 1.74
CA GLN A 336 -29.42 13.58 2.65
C GLN A 336 -29.12 13.26 4.13
N GLN A 337 -29.00 11.97 4.49
CA GLN A 337 -28.62 11.55 5.85
C GLN A 337 -27.22 12.05 6.23
N LEU A 338 -26.29 12.10 5.27
CA LEU A 338 -24.95 12.64 5.50
C LEU A 338 -24.98 14.15 5.79
N LEU A 339 -25.85 14.92 5.12
CA LEU A 339 -26.05 16.34 5.44
C LEU A 339 -26.64 16.53 6.84
N GLU A 340 -27.69 15.77 7.18
CA GLU A 340 -28.31 15.81 8.51
C GLU A 340 -27.30 15.46 9.61
N TYR A 341 -26.44 14.46 9.36
CA TYR A 341 -25.36 14.12 10.26
C TYR A 341 -24.36 15.26 10.41
N SER A 342 -24.00 15.93 9.32
CA SER A 342 -23.06 17.06 9.33
C SER A 342 -23.57 18.23 10.19
N ASP A 343 -24.87 18.54 10.11
CA ASP A 343 -25.51 19.57 10.92
C ASP A 343 -25.49 19.19 12.41
N SER A 344 -25.68 17.90 12.71
CA SER A 344 -25.64 17.39 14.09
C SER A 344 -24.25 17.44 14.73
N LEU A 345 -23.17 17.54 13.94
CA LEU A 345 -21.79 17.59 14.45
C LEU A 345 -21.36 19.00 14.90
N LEU A 346 -22.03 20.04 14.40
CA LEU A 346 -21.74 21.45 14.75
C LEU A 346 -22.77 22.05 15.73
N ALA A 347 -23.85 21.32 16.02
CA ALA A 347 -24.80 21.63 17.07
C ALA A 347 -24.22 21.28 18.45
#